data_AF-A0A1H9TFZ6-F1
#
_entry.id   AF-A0A1H9TFZ6-F1
#
_cell.length_a   1.000
_cell.length_b   1.000
_cell.length_c   1.000
_cell.angle_alpha   90.00
_cell.angle_beta   90.00
_cell.angle_gamma   90.00
#
_symmetry.space_group_name_H-M   'P 1'
#
loop_
_entity.id
_entity.type
_entity.pdbx_description
1 polymer ?
#
loop_
_entity_poly.entity_id
_entity_poly.type
_entity_poly.pdbx_seq_one_letter_code
_entity_poly.pdbx_strand_id
1 'polypeptide(L)'
;MTPGVPRHRDRGPDGTRRPGAAGELLVLPYTGEPPAGHVWQERRIPGEHGAMQSDLFATKNMAQPSPAAGMELQNDKCVKYTVNGECYARQGAMVAFRGNLKFEKKGQGVGNFLKRQVTGEGLALMSVSGQGEAWFAHEAENCFIIDIAPGDSLTVNGRNVLVFDAGLHYEIGVVRGAGMAGGGLFNSVFSGQGRLGVICEGTPIVIPVSQQAPVFVDTDAVVGWSAQLHTSLHRSQSFGSMIRGGSGEAVQLRLDGEGFVIVRPSEKQPATAGN
;
A
#
# COMPACT_ATOMS: atom_id res chain seq x y z
N MET A 1 8.70 62.69 15.38
CA MET A 1 9.38 61.53 14.76
C MET A 1 9.13 60.39 15.73
N THR A 2 8.26 59.40 15.53
CA THR A 2 7.92 58.50 14.40
C THR A 2 6.42 58.07 14.55
N PRO A 3 5.73 57.58 13.50
CA PRO A 3 4.32 57.17 13.55
C PRO A 3 4.13 55.66 13.84
N GLY A 4 3.00 55.29 14.45
CA GLY A 4 2.59 53.89 14.66
C GLY A 4 1.18 53.62 14.11
N VAL A 5 1.13 52.78 13.08
CA VAL A 5 -0.01 52.39 12.23
C VAL A 5 -0.94 51.36 12.92
N PRO A 6 -2.23 51.23 12.51
CA PRO A 6 -3.28 50.54 13.27
C PRO A 6 -3.32 49.02 13.13
N ARG A 7 -4.04 48.40 14.08
CA ARG A 7 -4.37 46.97 14.19
C ARG A 7 -5.09 46.43 12.94
N HIS A 8 -4.55 45.37 12.32
CA HIS A 8 -5.28 44.56 11.34
C HIS A 8 -6.19 43.53 12.05
N ARG A 9 -7.48 43.63 11.76
CA ARG A 9 -8.54 42.68 12.14
C ARG A 9 -8.72 41.66 11.02
N ASP A 10 -8.47 40.37 11.29
CA ASP A 10 -8.93 39.27 10.44
C ASP A 10 -10.11 38.56 11.10
N ARG A 11 -11.30 39.19 11.05
CA ARG A 11 -12.57 38.52 11.33
C ARG A 11 -13.60 38.94 10.29
N GLY A 12 -14.10 37.95 9.54
CA GLY A 12 -15.29 38.11 8.72
C GLY A 12 -16.57 38.17 9.57
N PRO A 13 -17.73 38.55 8.99
CA PRO A 13 -18.93 38.92 9.73
C PRO A 13 -19.71 37.76 10.38
N ASP A 14 -19.26 36.49 10.25
CA ASP A 14 -20.05 35.32 10.65
C ASP A 14 -19.29 34.27 11.49
N GLY A 15 -18.26 34.70 12.24
CA GLY A 15 -17.68 33.92 13.35
C GLY A 15 -17.01 32.57 13.02
N THR A 16 -16.98 32.11 11.77
CA THR A 16 -16.46 30.80 11.37
C THR A 16 -15.02 30.89 10.82
N ARG A 17 -14.13 30.00 11.30
CA ARG A 17 -12.77 29.83 10.79
C ARG A 17 -12.84 29.30 9.35
N ARG A 18 -12.14 29.95 8.42
CA ARG A 18 -11.90 29.40 7.07
C ARG A 18 -11.07 28.11 7.19
N PRO A 19 -11.49 26.98 6.59
CA PRO A 19 -10.61 25.83 6.41
C PRO A 19 -9.43 26.25 5.52
N GLY A 20 -8.21 25.97 5.96
CA GLY A 20 -7.01 26.16 5.15
C GLY A 20 -7.09 25.33 3.88
N ALA A 21 -6.76 25.95 2.74
CA ALA A 21 -6.69 25.29 1.45
C ALA A 21 -5.75 24.07 1.55
N ALA A 22 -6.29 22.88 1.30
CA ALA A 22 -5.51 21.68 1.08
C ALA A 22 -4.65 21.88 -0.16
N GLY A 23 -3.35 21.58 -0.03
CA GLY A 23 -2.36 21.74 -1.10
C GLY A 23 -2.78 21.02 -2.38
N GLU A 24 -2.92 21.81 -3.44
CA GLU A 24 -3.12 21.35 -4.80
C GLU A 24 -1.85 20.62 -5.24
N LEU A 25 -1.94 19.30 -5.47
CA LEU A 25 -0.82 18.50 -5.94
C LEU A 25 -0.56 18.86 -7.41
N LEU A 26 0.57 19.50 -7.69
CA LEU A 26 1.02 19.86 -9.03
C LEU A 26 1.05 18.62 -9.94
N VAL A 27 0.14 18.57 -10.91
CA VAL A 27 0.26 17.70 -12.09
C VAL A 27 1.30 18.36 -13.00
N LEU A 28 2.48 17.74 -13.14
CA LEU A 28 3.48 18.18 -14.11
C LEU A 28 3.25 17.41 -15.43
N PRO A 29 2.71 18.05 -16.49
CA PRO A 29 2.76 17.45 -17.82
C PRO A 29 4.20 17.53 -18.35
N TYR A 30 4.86 16.38 -18.52
CA TYR A 30 6.09 16.31 -19.31
C TYR A 30 5.71 16.35 -20.80
N THR A 31 5.96 17.48 -21.46
CA THR A 31 5.70 17.68 -22.90
C THR A 31 6.97 17.57 -23.74
N GLY A 32 7.84 16.60 -23.44
CA GLY A 32 9.02 16.32 -24.27
C GLY A 32 8.78 15.07 -25.11
N GLU A 33 8.81 15.19 -26.44
CA GLU A 33 8.93 14.02 -27.31
C GLU A 33 10.24 13.28 -26.99
N PRO A 34 10.23 11.93 -26.91
CA PRO A 34 11.46 11.19 -26.71
C PRO A 34 12.33 11.26 -27.99
N PRO A 35 13.63 11.56 -27.90
CA PRO A 35 14.50 11.49 -29.06
C PRO A 35 14.58 10.05 -29.56
N ALA A 36 14.31 9.86 -30.85
CA ALA A 36 14.37 8.57 -31.52
C ALA A 36 15.82 8.02 -31.53
N GLY A 37 15.98 6.74 -31.16
CA GLY A 37 17.11 5.92 -31.64
C GLY A 37 18.37 5.84 -30.78
N HIS A 38 18.33 6.10 -29.47
CA HIS A 38 19.51 5.85 -28.62
C HIS A 38 19.56 4.41 -28.09
N VAL A 39 20.36 3.59 -28.77
CA VAL A 39 20.94 2.37 -28.20
C VAL A 39 21.72 2.76 -26.93
N TRP A 40 21.34 2.19 -25.80
CA TRP A 40 22.01 2.40 -24.51
C TRP A 40 23.40 1.78 -24.56
N GLN A 41 24.42 2.56 -24.96
CA GLN A 41 25.77 2.31 -24.46
C GLN A 41 25.76 2.55 -22.95
N GLU A 42 26.35 1.62 -22.20
CA GLU A 42 26.55 1.65 -20.75
C GLU A 42 26.98 3.04 -20.27
N ARG A 43 26.01 3.87 -19.88
CA ARG A 43 26.32 5.12 -19.19
C ARG A 43 26.60 4.76 -17.75
N ARG A 44 27.88 4.47 -17.49
CA ARG A 44 28.50 4.23 -16.18
C ARG A 44 28.04 5.27 -15.16
N ILE A 45 27.74 4.81 -13.95
CA ILE A 45 27.31 5.64 -12.83
C ILE A 45 28.46 6.58 -12.43
N PRO A 46 28.18 7.87 -12.13
CA PRO A 46 29.18 8.76 -11.53
C PRO A 46 29.68 8.16 -10.20
N GLY A 47 30.94 7.70 -10.16
CA GLY A 47 31.54 7.12 -8.96
C GLY A 47 32.74 6.20 -9.21
N GLU A 48 32.84 5.59 -10.39
CA GLU A 48 33.92 4.61 -10.66
C GLU A 48 35.32 5.23 -10.80
N HIS A 49 35.44 6.52 -11.09
CA HIS A 49 36.72 7.23 -11.04
C HIS A 49 36.55 8.63 -10.45
N GLY A 50 36.66 8.71 -9.12
CA GLY A 50 36.96 9.94 -8.37
C GLY A 50 35.84 10.99 -8.29
N ALA A 51 34.99 10.90 -7.25
CA ALA A 51 34.43 12.08 -6.56
C ALA A 51 33.64 11.70 -5.29
N MET A 52 33.03 10.51 -5.22
CA MET A 52 32.29 10.05 -4.03
C MET A 52 32.47 8.54 -3.84
N GLN A 53 33.00 8.14 -2.69
CA GLN A 53 33.19 6.74 -2.29
C GLN A 53 32.46 6.52 -0.97
N SER A 54 31.46 5.63 -0.97
CA SER A 54 30.64 5.29 0.20
C SER A 54 29.90 3.98 -0.06
N ASP A 55 29.58 3.23 1.00
CA ASP A 55 28.71 2.06 0.96
C ASP A 55 27.32 2.35 0.36
N LEU A 56 26.91 3.62 0.34
CA LEU A 56 25.70 4.06 -0.35
C LEU A 56 25.70 3.66 -1.83
N PHE A 57 26.86 3.71 -2.49
CA PHE A 57 27.02 3.39 -3.92
C PHE A 57 27.37 1.91 -4.17
N ALA A 58 27.29 1.05 -3.15
CA ALA A 58 27.48 -0.39 -3.34
C ALA A 58 26.41 -0.97 -4.29
N THR A 59 26.79 -2.00 -5.05
CA THR A 59 25.93 -2.65 -6.07
C THR A 59 24.54 -3.03 -5.54
N LYS A 60 24.43 -3.45 -4.28
CA LYS A 60 23.16 -3.80 -3.62
C LYS A 60 22.14 -2.65 -3.53
N ASN A 61 22.60 -1.41 -3.54
CA ASN A 61 21.76 -0.21 -3.47
C ASN A 61 21.46 0.37 -4.86
N MET A 62 22.19 -0.08 -5.88
CA MET A 62 22.04 0.43 -7.23
C MET A 62 20.84 -0.22 -7.92
N ALA A 63 20.03 0.60 -8.59
CA ALA A 63 19.00 0.11 -9.50
C ALA A 63 19.65 -0.54 -10.73
N GLN A 64 19.50 -1.86 -10.86
CA GLN A 64 19.95 -2.60 -12.03
C GLN A 64 18.86 -2.63 -13.10
N PRO A 65 19.19 -2.69 -14.40
CA PRO A 65 18.20 -2.97 -15.43
C PRO A 65 17.53 -4.32 -15.20
N SER A 66 16.20 -4.42 -15.38
CA SER A 66 15.52 -5.72 -15.36
C SER A 66 15.75 -6.48 -16.68
N PRO A 67 15.90 -7.81 -16.64
CA PRO A 67 16.00 -8.63 -17.84
C PRO A 67 14.66 -8.77 -18.59
N ALA A 68 13.53 -8.53 -17.90
CA ALA A 68 12.20 -8.62 -18.46
C ALA A 68 11.24 -7.64 -17.77
N ALA A 69 10.08 -7.41 -18.39
CA ALA A 69 8.97 -6.71 -17.75
C ALA A 69 8.44 -7.51 -16.54
N GLY A 70 7.90 -6.79 -15.56
CA GLY A 70 7.31 -7.37 -14.36
C GLY A 70 7.91 -6.86 -13.06
N MET A 71 7.52 -7.52 -11.98
CA MET A 71 7.79 -7.11 -10.61
C MET A 71 9.00 -7.82 -10.01
N GLU A 72 9.88 -7.06 -9.36
CA GLU A 72 11.01 -7.56 -8.56
C GLU A 72 11.29 -6.68 -7.34
N LEU A 73 12.00 -7.23 -6.34
CA LEU A 73 12.45 -6.43 -5.19
C LEU A 73 13.70 -5.63 -5.59
N GLN A 74 13.66 -4.31 -5.39
CA GLN A 74 14.88 -3.49 -5.42
C GLN A 74 15.71 -3.72 -4.17
N ASN A 75 15.03 -3.83 -3.03
CA ASN A 75 15.52 -4.24 -1.73
C ASN A 75 14.32 -4.71 -0.89
N ASP A 76 14.54 -4.99 0.39
CA ASP A 76 13.49 -5.40 1.33
C ASP A 76 12.41 -4.34 1.55
N LYS A 77 12.63 -3.06 1.21
CA LYS A 77 11.70 -1.95 1.45
C LYS A 77 11.07 -1.37 0.19
N CYS A 78 11.42 -1.87 -0.99
CA CYS A 78 11.00 -1.28 -2.25
C CYS A 78 10.84 -2.33 -3.34
N VAL A 79 9.69 -2.30 -4.00
CA VAL A 79 9.43 -3.05 -5.23
C VAL A 79 9.80 -2.19 -6.42
N LYS A 80 10.57 -2.75 -7.36
CA LYS A 80 10.73 -2.20 -8.70
C LYS A 80 9.78 -2.94 -9.65
N TYR A 81 9.09 -2.19 -10.50
CA TYR A 81 8.22 -2.74 -11.53
C TYR A 81 8.67 -2.22 -12.89
N THR A 82 9.07 -3.13 -13.78
CA THR A 82 9.35 -2.83 -15.18
C THR A 82 8.07 -2.94 -15.98
N VAL A 83 7.45 -1.79 -16.25
CA VAL A 83 6.13 -1.67 -16.87
C VAL A 83 6.29 -1.79 -18.39
N ASN A 84 5.52 -2.71 -18.98
CA ASN A 84 5.29 -2.80 -20.42
C ASN A 84 3.81 -3.17 -20.63
N GLY A 85 2.94 -2.16 -20.64
CA GLY A 85 1.50 -2.35 -20.60
C GLY A 85 0.90 -1.60 -19.41
N GLU A 86 0.29 -2.31 -18.47
CA GLU A 86 -0.37 -1.75 -17.29
C GLU A 86 -0.07 -2.57 -16.03
N CYS A 87 0.06 -1.90 -14.88
CA CYS A 87 -0.06 -2.49 -13.55
C CYS A 87 -0.90 -1.59 -12.63
N TYR A 88 -1.29 -2.12 -11.47
CA TYR A 88 -2.02 -1.36 -10.45
C TYR A 88 -1.17 -1.22 -9.20
N ALA A 89 -1.20 -0.04 -8.57
CA ALA A 89 -0.42 0.23 -7.36
C ALA A 89 -1.24 1.02 -6.33
N ARG A 90 -0.84 0.92 -5.07
CA ARG A 90 -1.36 1.75 -3.98
C ARG A 90 -1.13 3.22 -4.32
N GLN A 91 -2.19 4.03 -4.20
CA GLN A 91 -2.10 5.46 -4.46
C GLN A 91 -1.08 6.11 -3.51
N GLY A 92 -0.17 6.89 -4.08
CA GLY A 92 0.87 7.60 -3.31
C GLY A 92 2.07 6.75 -2.90
N ALA A 93 2.12 5.47 -3.29
CA ALA A 93 3.26 4.60 -2.98
C ALA A 93 4.42 4.71 -4.01
N MET A 94 4.25 5.47 -5.09
CA MET A 94 5.34 5.68 -6.07
C MET A 94 6.42 6.59 -5.46
N VAL A 95 7.65 6.09 -5.45
CA VAL A 95 8.84 6.81 -4.97
C VAL A 95 9.62 7.44 -6.13
N ALA A 96 9.78 6.69 -7.22
CA ALA A 96 10.51 7.14 -8.40
C ALA A 96 9.96 6.45 -9.66
N PHE A 97 10.21 7.03 -10.83
CA PHE A 97 9.93 6.40 -12.11
C PHE A 97 10.86 6.91 -13.21
N ARG A 98 11.00 6.15 -14.29
CA ARG A 98 11.65 6.58 -15.53
C ARG A 98 11.01 5.92 -16.74
N GLY A 99 11.17 6.54 -17.91
CA GLY A 99 10.53 6.11 -19.15
C GLY A 99 9.18 6.81 -19.37
N ASN A 100 8.42 6.31 -20.33
CA ASN A 100 7.14 6.90 -20.73
C ASN A 100 6.01 6.21 -19.96
N LEU A 101 5.73 6.69 -18.74
CA LEU A 101 4.70 6.17 -17.85
C LEU A 101 3.62 7.21 -17.56
N LYS A 102 2.37 6.75 -17.55
CA LYS A 102 1.19 7.52 -17.16
C LYS A 102 0.61 6.93 -15.87
N PHE A 103 0.25 7.80 -14.94
CA PHE A 103 -0.32 7.44 -13.66
C PHE A 103 -1.73 8.03 -13.55
N GLU A 104 -2.73 7.19 -13.31
CA GLU A 104 -4.12 7.65 -13.18
C GLU A 104 -4.74 7.09 -11.90
N LYS A 105 -5.40 7.95 -11.12
CA LYS A 105 -6.14 7.51 -9.95
C LYS A 105 -7.34 6.69 -10.41
N LYS A 106 -7.40 5.43 -10.00
CA LYS A 106 -8.55 4.57 -10.27
C LYS A 106 -9.71 5.15 -9.46
N GLY A 107 -10.67 5.81 -10.13
CA GLY A 107 -11.79 6.50 -9.46
C GLY A 107 -12.22 7.84 -10.07
N GLN A 108 -11.45 8.45 -10.98
CA GLN A 108 -11.77 9.74 -11.61
C GLN A 108 -12.35 9.65 -13.04
N GLY A 109 -12.80 8.45 -13.47
CA GLY A 109 -13.50 8.30 -14.75
C GLY A 109 -14.94 8.83 -14.69
N VAL A 110 -15.30 9.69 -15.66
CA VAL A 110 -16.64 10.24 -15.88
C VAL A 110 -17.61 9.10 -16.22
N GLY A 111 -18.26 8.55 -15.20
CA GLY A 111 -19.24 7.45 -15.35
C GLY A 111 -19.49 6.65 -14.07
N ASN A 112 -18.52 6.64 -13.14
CA ASN A 112 -18.64 5.88 -11.88
C ASN A 112 -18.54 6.75 -10.61
N PHE A 113 -18.65 8.08 -10.75
CA PHE A 113 -18.47 9.04 -9.66
C PHE A 113 -19.52 8.88 -8.53
N LEU A 114 -20.67 8.26 -8.81
CA LEU A 114 -21.72 8.03 -7.83
C LEU A 114 -21.48 6.80 -6.93
N LYS A 115 -20.51 5.94 -7.23
CA LYS A 115 -20.27 4.72 -6.42
C LYS A 115 -19.17 4.86 -5.37
N ARG A 116 -18.30 5.87 -5.41
CA ARG A 116 -17.06 5.87 -4.60
C ARG A 116 -16.92 6.93 -3.52
N GLN A 117 -17.76 7.96 -3.50
CA GLN A 117 -17.77 8.88 -2.35
C GLN A 117 -18.42 8.26 -1.09
N VAL A 118 -18.92 7.02 -1.19
CA VAL A 118 -19.69 6.35 -0.12
C VAL A 118 -19.05 5.05 0.38
N THR A 119 -18.04 4.46 -0.26
CA THR A 119 -17.71 3.06 0.01
C THR A 119 -16.68 2.81 1.11
N GLY A 120 -15.92 3.81 1.56
CA GLY A 120 -14.94 3.62 2.65
C GLY A 120 -13.92 2.52 2.37
N GLU A 121 -13.81 2.05 1.12
CA GLU A 121 -12.99 0.92 0.67
C GLU A 121 -11.52 1.22 1.00
N GLY A 122 -10.96 0.54 1.99
CA GLY A 122 -9.59 0.70 2.48
C GLY A 122 -8.47 0.33 1.50
N LEU A 123 -8.71 0.42 0.18
CA LEU A 123 -7.73 0.17 -0.88
C LEU A 123 -7.82 1.24 -1.99
N ALA A 124 -7.09 2.35 -1.82
CA ALA A 124 -6.95 3.39 -2.84
C ALA A 124 -5.87 2.98 -3.86
N LEU A 125 -6.26 2.86 -5.14
CA LEU A 125 -5.39 2.39 -6.23
C LEU A 125 -5.17 3.46 -7.31
N MET A 126 -4.02 3.37 -7.98
CA MET A 126 -3.71 4.03 -9.24
C MET A 126 -3.36 2.98 -10.30
N SER A 127 -3.72 3.23 -11.56
CA SER A 127 -3.16 2.52 -12.70
C SER A 127 -1.85 3.17 -13.12
N VAL A 128 -0.90 2.34 -13.54
CA VAL A 128 0.38 2.76 -14.10
C VAL A 128 0.51 2.09 -15.46
N SER A 129 0.52 2.90 -16.53
CA SER A 129 0.52 2.39 -17.90
C SER A 129 1.63 2.98 -18.74
N GLY A 130 2.16 2.22 -19.70
CA GLY A 130 3.19 2.68 -20.64
C GLY A 130 4.39 1.74 -20.71
N GLN A 131 5.58 2.32 -20.93
CA GLN A 131 6.84 1.60 -21.02
C GLN A 131 7.93 2.32 -20.20
N GLY A 132 8.43 1.65 -19.16
CA GLY A 132 9.39 2.25 -18.25
C GLY A 132 9.57 1.44 -16.96
N GLU A 133 10.17 2.05 -15.95
CA GLU A 133 10.33 1.45 -14.62
C GLU A 133 9.77 2.38 -13.55
N ALA A 134 9.14 1.81 -12.54
CA ALA A 134 8.64 2.50 -11.37
C ALA A 134 9.07 1.80 -10.08
N TRP A 135 9.35 2.57 -9.04
CA TRP A 135 9.69 2.09 -7.71
C TRP A 135 8.57 2.42 -6.73
N PHE A 136 8.09 1.41 -6.01
CA PHE A 136 7.00 1.51 -5.05
C PHE A 136 7.48 1.13 -3.65
N ALA A 137 7.16 1.97 -2.67
CA ALA A 137 7.39 1.70 -1.26
C ALA A 137 6.31 2.39 -0.41
N HIS A 138 6.14 1.93 0.82
CA HIS A 138 5.22 2.54 1.77
C HIS A 138 5.82 2.45 3.18
N GLU A 139 5.99 3.60 3.83
CA GLU A 139 6.36 3.73 5.25
C GLU A 139 7.58 2.89 5.70
N ALA A 140 8.52 2.59 4.79
CA ALA A 140 9.66 1.69 5.03
C ALA A 140 9.27 0.30 5.58
N GLU A 141 8.06 -0.18 5.24
CA GLU A 141 7.62 -1.54 5.51
C GLU A 141 8.36 -2.56 4.64
N ASN A 142 8.48 -3.80 5.11
CA ASN A 142 9.06 -4.88 4.31
C ASN A 142 8.13 -5.23 3.14
N CYS A 143 8.69 -5.34 1.95
CA CYS A 143 8.02 -5.72 0.73
C CYS A 143 8.20 -7.22 0.45
N PHE A 144 7.12 -7.87 0.01
CA PHE A 144 7.10 -9.27 -0.40
C PHE A 144 6.36 -9.39 -1.74
N ILE A 145 6.81 -10.31 -2.59
CA ILE A 145 6.17 -10.62 -3.86
C ILE A 145 5.58 -12.02 -3.76
N ILE A 146 4.30 -12.13 -4.10
CA ILE A 146 3.54 -13.38 -4.11
C ILE A 146 3.17 -13.68 -5.56
N ASP A 147 3.61 -14.83 -6.07
CA ASP A 147 3.12 -15.37 -7.34
C ASP A 147 1.77 -16.07 -7.12
N ILE A 148 0.74 -15.65 -7.84
CA ILE A 148 -0.58 -16.30 -7.84
C ILE A 148 -0.69 -17.10 -9.14
N ALA A 149 -0.81 -18.42 -9.00
CA ALA A 149 -0.99 -19.33 -10.12
C ALA A 149 -2.47 -19.43 -10.52
N PRO A 150 -2.78 -19.85 -11.77
CA PRO A 150 -4.15 -20.09 -12.19
C PRO A 150 -4.88 -21.07 -11.24
N GLY A 151 -6.05 -20.65 -10.74
CA GLY A 151 -6.85 -21.44 -9.79
C GLY A 151 -6.58 -21.12 -8.31
N ASP A 152 -5.47 -20.45 -8.00
CA ASP A 152 -5.17 -19.99 -6.65
C ASP A 152 -5.80 -18.63 -6.37
N SER A 153 -6.02 -18.37 -5.08
CA SER A 153 -6.51 -17.07 -4.62
C SER A 153 -6.03 -16.74 -3.22
N LEU A 154 -5.80 -15.45 -2.98
CA LEU A 154 -5.31 -14.93 -1.71
C LEU A 154 -6.15 -13.74 -1.28
N THR A 155 -6.61 -13.76 -0.03
CA THR A 155 -7.22 -12.59 0.57
C THR A 155 -6.14 -11.75 1.25
N VAL A 156 -6.08 -10.45 0.94
CA VAL A 156 -5.10 -9.52 1.53
C VAL A 156 -5.84 -8.32 2.09
N ASN A 157 -5.42 -7.84 3.26
CA ASN A 157 -5.92 -6.59 3.82
C ASN A 157 -5.52 -5.43 2.89
N GLY A 158 -6.46 -4.55 2.54
CA GLY A 158 -6.23 -3.47 1.58
C GLY A 158 -5.05 -2.56 1.98
N ARG A 159 -4.81 -2.37 3.28
CA ARG A 159 -3.67 -1.59 3.74
C ARG A 159 -2.32 -2.23 3.41
N ASN A 160 -2.27 -3.54 3.22
CA ASN A 160 -1.06 -4.32 2.95
C ASN A 160 -0.79 -4.53 1.45
N VAL A 161 -1.66 -4.05 0.55
CA VAL A 161 -1.43 -4.12 -0.90
C VAL A 161 -0.53 -2.97 -1.34
N LEU A 162 0.52 -3.27 -2.13
CA LEU A 162 1.45 -2.28 -2.67
C LEU A 162 1.33 -2.12 -4.19
N VAL A 163 1.49 -3.20 -4.96
CA VAL A 163 1.48 -3.18 -6.44
C VAL A 163 1.13 -4.57 -6.96
N PHE A 164 0.43 -4.68 -8.09
CA PHE A 164 0.05 -5.97 -8.67
C PHE A 164 -0.12 -5.91 -10.19
N ASP A 165 0.08 -7.07 -10.82
CA ASP A 165 -0.04 -7.24 -12.26
C ASP A 165 -1.49 -7.02 -12.73
N ALA A 166 -1.67 -6.43 -13.91
CA ALA A 166 -3.01 -6.25 -14.51
C ALA A 166 -3.71 -7.58 -14.87
N GLY A 167 -2.98 -8.70 -14.90
CA GLY A 167 -3.53 -10.04 -15.08
C GLY A 167 -4.26 -10.60 -13.86
N LEU A 168 -4.11 -9.97 -12.69
CA LEU A 168 -4.84 -10.36 -11.48
C LEU A 168 -6.22 -9.68 -11.43
N HIS A 169 -7.23 -10.49 -11.14
CA HIS A 169 -8.53 -10.01 -10.72
C HIS A 169 -8.49 -9.66 -9.22
N TYR A 170 -9.21 -8.62 -8.82
CA TYR A 170 -9.41 -8.32 -7.41
C TYR A 170 -10.86 -7.92 -7.12
N GLU A 171 -11.39 -8.46 -6.03
CA GLU A 171 -12.71 -8.12 -5.49
C GLU A 171 -12.54 -7.53 -4.08
N ILE A 172 -13.05 -6.32 -3.86
CA ILE A 172 -13.01 -5.67 -2.55
C ILE A 172 -14.17 -6.20 -1.72
N GLY A 173 -13.86 -6.79 -0.57
CA GLY A 173 -14.82 -7.32 0.39
C GLY A 173 -14.64 -6.72 1.78
N VAL A 174 -15.70 -6.80 2.57
CA VAL A 174 -15.64 -6.59 4.03
C VAL A 174 -15.87 -7.93 4.68
N VAL A 175 -15.08 -8.28 5.70
CA VAL A 175 -15.35 -9.50 6.48
C VAL A 175 -16.78 -9.42 7.03
N ARG A 176 -17.58 -10.47 6.82
CA ARG A 176 -18.99 -10.48 7.27
C ARG A 176 -19.04 -10.26 8.80
N GLY A 177 -19.80 -9.26 9.23
CA GLY A 177 -19.89 -8.85 10.64
C GLY A 177 -18.87 -7.80 11.08
N ALA A 178 -17.88 -7.46 10.24
CA ALA A 178 -16.86 -6.45 10.50
C ALA A 178 -17.24 -5.05 10.02
N GLY A 179 -18.50 -4.63 10.24
CA GLY A 179 -18.92 -3.23 10.01
C GLY A 179 -18.09 -2.23 10.83
N MET A 180 -18.57 -1.01 11.06
CA MET A 180 -17.81 -0.02 11.85
C MET A 180 -17.31 -0.54 13.22
N ALA A 181 -17.98 -1.54 13.81
CA ALA A 181 -17.59 -2.19 15.06
C ALA A 181 -16.46 -3.24 14.95
N GLY A 182 -16.06 -3.65 13.74
CA GLY A 182 -15.01 -4.65 13.48
C GLY A 182 -13.68 -4.05 13.00
N GLY A 183 -13.46 -2.76 13.24
CA GLY A 183 -12.19 -2.09 12.92
C GLY A 183 -11.97 -1.76 11.45
N GLY A 184 -12.97 -1.89 10.57
CA GLY A 184 -12.80 -1.54 9.16
C GLY A 184 -11.88 -2.50 8.40
N LEU A 185 -12.02 -3.81 8.63
CA LEU A 185 -11.32 -4.86 7.89
C LEU A 185 -11.79 -4.91 6.43
N PHE A 186 -11.24 -4.01 5.60
CA PHE A 186 -11.35 -4.04 4.15
C PHE A 186 -10.30 -5.00 3.60
N ASN A 187 -10.78 -6.06 2.97
CA ASN A 187 -9.93 -7.05 2.33
C ASN A 187 -10.16 -7.04 0.82
N SER A 188 -9.21 -7.58 0.10
CA SER A 188 -9.31 -7.80 -1.34
C SER A 188 -8.91 -9.23 -1.63
N VAL A 189 -9.79 -9.94 -2.33
CA VAL A 189 -9.50 -11.30 -2.82
C VAL A 189 -8.83 -11.16 -4.17
N PHE A 190 -7.58 -11.59 -4.28
CA PHE A 190 -6.82 -11.64 -5.52
C PHE A 190 -6.89 -13.04 -6.13
N SER A 191 -7.15 -13.12 -7.42
CA SER A 191 -7.23 -14.36 -8.19
C SER A 191 -6.77 -14.16 -9.64
N GLY A 192 -6.68 -15.24 -10.41
CA GLY A 192 -6.19 -15.21 -11.78
C GLY A 192 -4.74 -15.66 -11.86
N GLN A 193 -3.91 -14.96 -12.64
CA GLN A 193 -2.49 -15.27 -12.77
C GLN A 193 -1.66 -13.98 -12.78
N GLY A 194 -0.62 -13.94 -11.95
CA GLY A 194 0.29 -12.79 -11.88
C GLY A 194 0.91 -12.62 -10.50
N ARG A 195 1.63 -11.52 -10.32
CA ARG A 195 2.32 -11.15 -9.09
C ARG A 195 1.58 -10.10 -8.29
N LEU A 196 1.58 -10.28 -6.98
CA LEU A 196 1.08 -9.34 -5.99
C LEU A 196 2.22 -8.95 -5.03
N GLY A 197 2.58 -7.67 -5.06
CA GLY A 197 3.46 -7.02 -4.10
C GLY A 197 2.67 -6.58 -2.87
N VAL A 198 3.07 -7.08 -1.70
CA VAL A 198 2.49 -6.73 -0.40
C VAL A 198 3.53 -6.10 0.52
N ILE A 199 3.05 -5.33 1.48
CA ILE A 199 3.86 -4.68 2.52
C ILE A 199 3.47 -5.21 3.90
N CYS A 200 4.46 -5.33 4.77
CA CYS A 200 4.31 -5.76 6.15
C CYS A 200 5.35 -5.08 7.03
N GLU A 201 4.93 -4.48 8.14
CA GLU A 201 5.82 -4.07 9.22
C GLU A 201 6.55 -5.31 9.78
N GLY A 202 7.86 -5.39 9.59
CA GLY A 202 8.67 -6.53 10.03
C GLY A 202 8.50 -7.78 9.17
N THR A 203 9.07 -8.90 9.63
CA THR A 203 9.04 -10.18 8.90
C THR A 203 7.75 -10.94 9.23
N PRO A 204 6.86 -11.20 8.27
CA PRO A 204 5.56 -11.81 8.54
C PRO A 204 5.71 -13.24 9.09
N ILE A 205 4.72 -13.66 9.87
CA ILE A 205 4.56 -15.04 10.32
C ILE A 205 3.43 -15.66 9.51
N VAL A 206 3.70 -16.80 8.89
CA VAL A 206 2.70 -17.60 8.17
C VAL A 206 2.29 -18.77 9.06
N ILE A 207 1.02 -18.79 9.48
CA ILE A 207 0.48 -19.78 10.42
C ILE A 207 -0.45 -20.72 9.66
N PRO A 208 -0.16 -22.03 9.60
CA PRO A 208 -1.09 -23.01 9.04
C PRO A 208 -2.41 -23.04 9.80
N VAL A 209 -3.51 -23.17 9.06
CA VAL A 209 -4.88 -23.32 9.58
C VAL A 209 -5.38 -24.69 9.15
N SER A 210 -5.89 -25.47 10.10
CA SER A 210 -6.56 -26.75 9.84
C SER A 210 -7.90 -26.81 10.55
N GLN A 211 -8.76 -27.74 10.14
CA GLN A 211 -10.08 -27.93 10.75
C GLN A 211 -10.01 -28.23 12.26
N GLN A 212 -8.93 -28.89 12.69
CA GLN A 212 -8.70 -29.25 14.10
C GLN A 212 -8.01 -28.14 14.89
N ALA A 213 -7.41 -27.16 14.21
CA ALA A 213 -6.65 -26.07 14.81
C ALA A 213 -6.98 -24.73 14.13
N PRO A 214 -8.16 -24.15 14.39
CA PRO A 214 -8.50 -22.82 13.90
C PRO A 214 -7.60 -21.76 14.53
N VAL A 215 -7.33 -20.69 13.78
CA VAL A 215 -6.44 -19.61 14.23
C VAL A 215 -7.26 -18.36 14.54
N PHE A 216 -6.97 -17.75 15.68
CA PHE A 216 -7.57 -16.49 16.12
C PHE A 216 -6.51 -15.40 16.07
N VAL A 217 -6.72 -14.38 15.24
CA VAL A 217 -5.76 -13.30 15.00
C VAL A 217 -6.37 -11.97 15.39
N ASP A 218 -5.61 -11.10 16.06
CA ASP A 218 -6.01 -9.69 16.19
C ASP A 218 -6.25 -9.10 14.80
N THR A 219 -7.42 -8.50 14.58
CA THR A 219 -7.78 -7.87 13.30
C THR A 219 -6.73 -6.86 12.80
N ASP A 220 -6.03 -6.18 13.71
CA ASP A 220 -4.96 -5.25 13.39
C ASP A 220 -3.63 -5.92 13.05
N ALA A 221 -3.46 -7.22 13.32
CA ALA A 221 -2.26 -7.96 12.97
C ALA A 221 -2.37 -8.69 11.61
N VAL A 222 -3.58 -8.80 11.05
CA VAL A 222 -3.80 -9.55 9.80
C VAL A 222 -3.21 -8.81 8.59
N VAL A 223 -2.41 -9.55 7.81
CA VAL A 223 -1.89 -9.15 6.49
C VAL A 223 -2.72 -9.79 5.38
N GLY A 224 -2.99 -11.09 5.48
CA GLY A 224 -3.76 -11.84 4.48
C GLY A 224 -3.98 -13.30 4.89
N TRP A 225 -4.73 -14.06 4.10
CA TRP A 225 -5.04 -15.47 4.35
C TRP A 225 -5.51 -16.19 3.08
N SER A 226 -5.47 -17.52 3.06
CA SER A 226 -5.98 -18.33 1.94
C SER A 226 -7.47 -18.08 1.72
N ALA A 227 -7.89 -17.77 0.50
CA ALA A 227 -9.26 -17.27 0.24
C ALA A 227 -10.39 -18.27 0.55
N GLN A 228 -10.09 -19.56 0.59
CA GLN A 228 -11.05 -20.61 0.93
C GLN A 228 -11.36 -20.72 2.44
N LEU A 229 -10.62 -20.04 3.31
CA LEU A 229 -10.87 -20.10 4.75
C LEU A 229 -12.17 -19.40 5.11
N HIS A 230 -12.93 -20.03 6.00
CA HIS A 230 -14.10 -19.40 6.61
C HIS A 230 -13.64 -18.40 7.67
N THR A 231 -14.15 -17.17 7.59
CA THR A 231 -13.80 -16.10 8.51
C THR A 231 -15.00 -15.66 9.33
N SER A 232 -14.79 -15.44 10.63
CA SER A 232 -15.78 -14.87 11.52
C SER A 232 -15.13 -13.96 12.56
N LEU A 233 -15.85 -12.93 13.01
CA LEU A 233 -15.38 -12.10 14.12
C LEU A 233 -15.73 -12.76 15.44
N HIS A 234 -14.72 -12.93 16.28
CA HIS A 234 -14.84 -13.41 17.64
C HIS A 234 -14.50 -12.27 18.60
N ARG A 235 -15.46 -11.87 19.43
CA ARG A 235 -15.20 -10.94 20.54
C ARG A 235 -14.81 -11.76 21.75
N SER A 236 -13.56 -11.64 22.19
CA SER A 236 -13.17 -12.19 23.48
C SER A 236 -13.46 -11.16 24.57
N GLN A 237 -14.20 -11.56 25.59
CA GLN A 237 -14.42 -10.77 26.82
C GLN A 237 -13.32 -11.04 27.87
N SER A 238 -12.29 -11.80 27.51
CA SER A 238 -11.41 -12.46 28.49
C SER A 238 -9.99 -12.55 27.95
N PHE A 239 -9.13 -11.53 28.17
CA PHE A 239 -7.69 -11.69 28.50
C PHE A 239 -6.88 -10.39 28.70
N GLY A 240 -7.49 -9.20 28.70
CA GLY A 240 -6.71 -7.95 28.68
C GLY A 240 -7.16 -6.80 29.57
N SER A 241 -8.20 -6.94 30.39
CA SER A 241 -8.75 -5.79 31.13
C SER A 241 -7.81 -5.18 32.19
N MET A 242 -6.66 -5.81 32.49
CA MET A 242 -5.71 -5.29 33.49
C MET A 242 -4.31 -4.94 32.96
N ILE A 243 -3.91 -5.35 31.74
CA ILE A 243 -2.54 -5.12 31.25
C ILE A 243 -2.45 -3.89 30.32
N ARG A 244 -3.55 -3.48 29.67
CA ARG A 244 -3.50 -2.51 28.56
C ARG A 244 -4.28 -1.20 28.75
N GLY A 245 -4.86 -0.95 29.93
CA GLY A 245 -5.50 0.34 30.24
C GLY A 245 -6.66 0.78 29.32
N GLY A 246 -7.27 -0.16 28.58
CA GLY A 246 -8.40 0.08 27.66
C GLY A 246 -9.61 -0.82 27.98
N SER A 247 -10.72 -0.67 27.24
CA SER A 247 -12.04 -1.25 27.58
C SER A 247 -12.16 -2.78 27.63
N GLY A 248 -11.06 -3.53 27.45
CA GLY A 248 -11.01 -4.98 27.60
C GLY A 248 -11.61 -5.79 26.43
N GLU A 249 -12.19 -5.13 25.42
CA GLU A 249 -12.77 -5.81 24.25
C GLU A 249 -11.73 -5.97 23.14
N ALA A 250 -11.27 -7.20 22.92
CA ALA A 250 -10.45 -7.55 21.76
C ALA A 250 -11.34 -8.20 20.69
N VAL A 251 -11.32 -7.62 19.48
CA VAL A 251 -11.93 -8.24 18.31
C VAL A 251 -10.87 -9.08 17.61
N GLN A 252 -11.12 -10.38 17.51
CA GLN A 252 -10.26 -11.31 16.81
C GLN A 252 -10.96 -11.83 15.55
N LEU A 253 -10.19 -11.99 14.48
CA LEU A 253 -10.59 -12.74 13.31
C LEU A 253 -10.33 -14.23 13.58
N ARG A 254 -11.38 -15.03 13.60
CA ARG A 254 -11.28 -16.49 13.61
C ARG A 254 -11.24 -16.99 12.17
N LEU A 255 -10.25 -17.83 11.87
CA LEU A 255 -10.08 -18.51 10.60
C LEU A 255 -10.22 -20.03 10.79
N ASP A 256 -11.14 -20.64 10.05
CA ASP A 256 -11.43 -22.07 10.06
C ASP A 256 -11.35 -22.65 8.63
N GLY A 257 -10.91 -23.91 8.50
CA GLY A 257 -10.75 -24.61 7.22
C GLY A 257 -9.33 -25.11 7.01
N GLU A 258 -8.92 -25.29 5.77
CA GLU A 258 -7.56 -25.72 5.38
C GLU A 258 -6.86 -24.61 4.59
N GLY A 259 -5.72 -24.14 5.08
CA GLY A 259 -4.95 -23.06 4.46
C GLY A 259 -3.94 -22.43 5.41
N PHE A 260 -3.74 -21.13 5.29
CA PHE A 260 -2.86 -20.36 6.17
C PHE A 260 -3.35 -18.93 6.37
N VAL A 261 -2.86 -18.30 7.44
CA VAL A 261 -2.98 -16.85 7.70
C VAL A 261 -1.60 -16.22 7.81
N ILE A 262 -1.46 -15.02 7.26
CA ILE A 262 -0.26 -14.19 7.30
C ILE A 262 -0.50 -13.06 8.31
N VAL A 263 0.39 -12.95 9.28
CA VAL A 263 0.28 -11.96 10.36
C VAL A 263 1.57 -11.15 10.50
N ARG A 264 1.44 -9.86 10.83
CA ARG A 264 2.60 -9.02 11.16
C ARG A 264 3.12 -9.36 12.56
N PRO A 265 4.44 -9.36 12.79
CA PRO A 265 5.06 -9.62 14.08
C PRO A 265 5.15 -8.34 14.96
N SER A 266 4.12 -7.48 14.96
CA SER A 266 4.15 -6.22 15.71
C SER A 266 2.85 -5.94 16.46
N GLU A 267 2.99 -5.43 17.69
CA GLU A 267 1.86 -4.98 18.48
C GLU A 267 1.30 -3.68 17.90
N LYS A 268 -0.01 -3.45 18.06
CA LYS A 268 -0.60 -2.14 17.72
C LYS A 268 0.12 -1.05 18.54
N GLN A 269 0.78 -0.11 17.86
CA GLN A 269 1.34 1.07 18.51
C GLN A 269 0.21 1.76 19.30
N PRO A 270 0.44 2.14 20.58
CA PRO A 270 -0.52 2.96 21.30
C PRO A 270 -0.76 4.20 20.45
N ALA A 271 -2.03 4.53 20.17
CA ALA A 271 -2.34 5.78 19.52
C ALA A 271 -1.67 6.89 20.32
N THR A 272 -0.75 7.64 19.69
CA THR A 272 -0.17 8.81 20.33
C THR A 272 -1.34 9.71 20.71
N ALA A 273 -1.61 9.83 22.01
CA ALA A 273 -2.55 10.82 22.51
C ALA A 273 -1.99 12.17 22.07
N GLY A 274 -2.60 12.77 21.04
CA GLY A 274 -2.21 14.07 20.54
C GLY A 274 -2.31 15.09 21.67
N ASN A 275 -1.22 15.80 21.90
CA ASN A 275 -1.15 16.98 22.76
C ASN A 275 -1.26 18.23 21.89
#